data_AF-A0A2A7UHI1-F1
#
_entry.id   AF-A0A2A7UHI1-F1
#
_cell.length_a   1.000
_cell.length_b   1.000
_cell.length_c   1.000
_cell.angle_alpha   90.00
_cell.angle_beta   90.00
_cell.angle_gamma   90.00
#
_symmetry.space_group_name_H-M   'P 1'
#
loop_
_entity.id
_entity.type
_entity.pdbx_description
1 polymer ?
#
loop_
_entity_poly.entity_id
_entity_poly.type
_entity_poly.pdbx_seq_one_letter_code
_entity_poly.pdbx_strand_id
1 'polypeptide(L)'
;MHDAVKVNTQGGRDFVEYKCGRRVGGAFHMDQMAKDRRVLECDEHARGTWVLLKGSADVEARRELDQMVQDFPGRFRVVEVTRELAAKARDVGMRLERGRHQMELVDSGKLRRLQRIKERREKLQEKERTRDAARQAVERADRERRTHEADRRQRDAADRLAASARRERAANARGERLPMTGREVRDILVVTFPMPPVPISPQRERPSAGSASLTRARERADRERGLSRER
;
A
#
# COMPACT_ATOMS: atom_id res chain seq x y z
N MET A 1 -5.69 -21.71 30.33
CA MET A 1 -4.72 -21.63 29.22
C MET A 1 -4.29 -23.06 28.95
N HIS A 2 -4.89 -23.72 27.96
CA HIS A 2 -4.48 -25.07 27.55
C HIS A 2 -3.14 -24.95 26.84
N ASP A 3 -2.10 -25.59 27.38
CA ASP A 3 -0.79 -25.60 26.74
C ASP A 3 -0.74 -26.75 25.73
N ALA A 4 -0.48 -26.39 24.48
CA ALA A 4 -0.32 -27.21 23.27
C ALA A 4 -0.73 -28.70 23.37
N VAL A 5 -1.86 -29.06 22.74
CA VAL A 5 -2.15 -30.46 22.37
C VAL A 5 -1.00 -30.97 21.50
N LYS A 6 -0.19 -31.89 22.02
CA LYS A 6 0.89 -32.53 21.27
C LYS A 6 0.42 -33.92 20.88
N VAL A 7 0.55 -34.25 19.60
CA VAL A 7 0.34 -35.62 19.12
C VAL A 7 1.58 -36.43 19.53
N ASN A 8 1.36 -37.52 20.26
CA ASN A 8 2.43 -38.39 20.74
C ASN A 8 2.93 -39.33 19.63
N THR A 9 4.02 -40.06 19.90
CA THR A 9 4.64 -40.97 18.93
C THR A 9 3.74 -42.15 18.52
N GLN A 10 2.69 -42.42 19.30
CA GLN A 10 1.67 -43.44 19.00
C GLN A 10 0.47 -42.85 18.24
N GLY A 11 0.50 -41.56 17.88
CA GLY A 11 -0.57 -40.86 17.17
C GLY A 11 -1.72 -40.35 18.04
N GLY A 12 -1.67 -40.59 19.35
CA GLY A 12 -2.66 -40.14 20.32
C GLY A 12 -2.43 -38.72 20.83
N ARG A 13 -3.45 -38.11 21.43
CA ARG A 13 -3.35 -36.75 21.99
C ARG A 13 -2.81 -36.75 23.41
N ASP A 14 -1.67 -36.09 23.63
CA ASP A 14 -1.14 -35.81 24.96
C ASP A 14 -1.60 -34.42 25.44
N PHE A 15 -2.16 -34.36 26.65
CA PHE A 15 -2.54 -33.11 27.31
C PHE A 15 -1.96 -33.02 28.72
N VAL A 16 -1.57 -31.80 29.09
CA VAL A 16 -1.08 -31.49 30.44
C VAL A 16 -1.77 -30.23 30.94
N GLU A 17 -2.50 -30.37 32.05
CA GLU A 17 -3.27 -29.29 32.65
C GLU A 17 -2.63 -28.82 33.96
N TYR A 18 -2.20 -27.56 33.99
CA TYR A 18 -1.64 -26.93 35.19
C TYR A 18 -2.73 -26.17 35.96
N LYS A 19 -3.09 -26.67 37.14
CA LYS A 19 -4.07 -26.05 38.03
C LYS A 19 -3.36 -25.50 39.27
N CYS A 20 -2.69 -24.37 39.09
CA CYS A 20 -1.92 -23.70 40.15
C CYS A 20 -2.77 -22.83 41.10
N GLY A 21 -4.10 -22.88 40.98
CA GLY A 21 -5.03 -22.13 41.83
C GLY A 21 -5.09 -22.66 43.27
N ARG A 22 -5.56 -21.83 44.20
CA ARG A 22 -5.74 -22.24 45.61
C ARG A 22 -6.87 -23.26 45.81
N ARG A 23 -7.81 -23.35 44.86
CA ARG A 23 -8.94 -24.28 44.87
C ARG A 23 -9.18 -24.81 43.47
N VAL A 24 -9.35 -26.12 43.35
CA VAL A 24 -9.70 -26.85 42.14
C VAL A 24 -10.97 -27.62 42.45
N GLY A 25 -12.02 -27.35 41.68
CA GLY A 25 -13.36 -27.86 41.93
C GLY A 25 -14.46 -26.90 41.52
N GLY A 26 -15.72 -27.30 41.75
CA GLY A 26 -16.90 -26.64 41.21
C GLY A 26 -17.11 -26.88 39.70
N ALA A 27 -18.25 -26.40 39.20
CA ALA A 27 -18.78 -26.75 37.87
C ALA A 27 -17.78 -26.60 36.72
N PHE A 28 -16.93 -25.56 36.73
CA PHE A 28 -15.94 -25.34 35.68
C PHE A 28 -14.89 -26.46 35.62
N HIS A 29 -14.34 -26.87 36.77
CA HIS A 29 -13.31 -27.91 36.79
C HIS A 29 -13.92 -29.29 36.52
N MET A 30 -15.14 -29.53 36.97
CA MET A 30 -15.88 -30.77 36.67
C MET A 30 -16.18 -30.89 35.18
N ASP A 31 -16.61 -29.82 34.51
CA ASP A 31 -16.80 -29.79 33.06
C ASP A 31 -15.49 -30.05 32.29
N GLN A 32 -14.36 -29.51 32.79
CA GLN A 32 -13.05 -29.83 32.22
C GLN A 32 -12.66 -31.30 32.39
N MET A 33 -12.87 -31.88 33.57
CA MET A 33 -12.62 -33.32 33.81
C MET A 33 -13.47 -34.20 32.89
N ALA A 34 -14.75 -33.86 32.70
CA ALA A 34 -15.64 -34.60 31.80
C ALA A 34 -15.15 -34.56 30.34
N LYS A 35 -14.64 -33.41 29.88
CA LYS A 35 -14.04 -33.27 28.55
C LYS A 35 -12.77 -34.10 28.40
N ASP A 36 -11.89 -34.06 29.39
CA ASP A 36 -10.64 -34.81 29.39
C ASP A 36 -10.89 -36.32 29.44
N ARG A 37 -11.86 -36.76 30.25
CA ARG A 37 -12.36 -38.14 30.29
C ARG A 37 -12.84 -38.57 28.90
N ARG A 38 -13.68 -37.76 28.24
CA ARG A 38 -14.17 -38.06 26.88
C ARG A 38 -13.02 -38.21 25.87
N VAL A 39 -11.96 -37.41 25.98
CA VAL A 39 -10.78 -37.55 25.11
C VAL A 39 -10.09 -38.90 25.34
N LEU A 40 -9.94 -39.33 26.60
CA LEU A 40 -9.34 -40.61 26.94
C LEU A 40 -10.20 -41.81 26.52
N GLU A 41 -11.53 -41.68 26.55
CA GLU A 41 -12.47 -42.70 26.08
C GLU A 41 -12.45 -42.86 24.55
N CYS A 42 -12.37 -41.75 23.80
CA CYS A 42 -12.45 -41.77 22.34
C CYS A 42 -11.13 -42.13 21.64
N ASP A 43 -9.99 -41.91 22.29
CA ASP A 43 -8.66 -42.14 21.72
C ASP A 43 -7.87 -43.07 22.64
N GLU A 44 -7.60 -44.30 22.21
CA GLU A 44 -6.88 -45.32 23.00
C GLU A 44 -5.43 -44.92 23.31
N HIS A 45 -4.84 -44.05 22.50
CA HIS A 45 -3.47 -43.59 22.64
C HIS A 45 -3.36 -42.24 23.36
N ALA A 46 -4.49 -41.60 23.70
CA ALA A 46 -4.46 -40.34 24.44
C ALA A 46 -3.93 -40.51 25.86
N ARG A 47 -3.13 -39.54 26.31
CA ARG A 47 -2.58 -39.48 27.67
C ARG A 47 -2.80 -38.11 28.29
N GLY A 48 -3.14 -38.10 29.58
CA GLY A 48 -3.45 -36.89 30.32
C GLY A 48 -2.61 -36.77 31.59
N THR A 49 -2.17 -35.55 31.92
CA THR A 49 -1.59 -35.26 33.23
C THR A 49 -2.20 -34.00 33.81
N TRP A 50 -2.74 -34.10 35.02
CA TRP A 50 -3.17 -32.93 35.79
C TRP A 50 -2.14 -32.60 36.86
N VAL A 51 -1.61 -31.39 36.84
CA VAL A 51 -0.66 -30.89 37.83
C VAL A 51 -1.39 -29.96 38.79
N LEU A 52 -1.52 -30.38 40.05
CA LEU A 52 -2.31 -29.71 41.08
C LEU A 52 -1.42 -29.23 42.22
N LEU A 53 -1.82 -28.15 42.88
CA LEU A 53 -1.23 -27.82 44.17
C LEU A 53 -1.72 -28.82 45.23
N LYS A 54 -0.80 -29.35 46.05
CA LYS A 54 -1.17 -30.30 47.11
C LYS A 54 -2.28 -29.71 48.00
N GLY A 55 -3.40 -30.44 48.10
CA GLY A 55 -4.58 -30.05 48.87
C GLY A 55 -5.46 -28.96 48.25
N SER A 56 -5.28 -28.61 46.97
CA SER A 56 -6.15 -27.63 46.30
C SER A 56 -7.46 -28.22 45.78
N ALA A 57 -7.51 -29.52 45.50
CA ALA A 57 -8.72 -30.19 45.03
C ALA A 57 -9.74 -30.30 46.17
N ASP A 58 -10.99 -29.89 45.91
CA ASP A 58 -12.09 -30.19 46.82
C ASP A 58 -12.45 -31.70 46.77
N VAL A 59 -13.35 -32.12 47.66
CA VAL A 59 -13.68 -33.55 47.84
C VAL A 59 -14.26 -34.16 46.56
N GLU A 60 -15.09 -33.41 45.85
CA GLU A 60 -15.74 -33.87 44.62
C GLU A 60 -14.72 -33.98 43.48
N ALA A 61 -13.93 -32.93 43.27
CA ALA A 61 -12.85 -32.91 42.28
C ALA A 61 -11.82 -34.00 42.55
N ARG A 62 -11.46 -34.24 43.82
CA ARG A 62 -10.55 -35.33 44.20
C ARG A 62 -11.13 -36.67 43.80
N ARG A 63 -12.40 -36.92 44.14
CA ARG A 63 -13.05 -38.19 43.84
C ARG A 63 -13.09 -38.46 42.34
N GLU A 64 -13.44 -37.45 41.54
CA GLU A 64 -13.48 -37.60 40.08
C GLU A 64 -12.08 -37.84 39.49
N LEU A 65 -11.07 -37.11 39.97
CA LEU A 65 -9.68 -37.31 39.55
C LEU A 65 -9.16 -38.70 39.88
N ASP A 66 -9.44 -39.20 41.09
CA ASP A 66 -9.06 -40.54 41.51
C ASP A 66 -9.79 -41.60 40.67
N GLN A 67 -11.07 -41.38 40.34
CA GLN A 67 -11.82 -42.24 39.43
C GLN A 67 -11.19 -42.26 38.04
N MET A 68 -10.82 -41.12 37.47
CA MET A 68 -10.15 -41.07 36.17
C MET A 68 -8.78 -41.79 36.18
N VAL A 69 -8.03 -41.72 37.29
CA VAL A 69 -6.76 -42.47 37.42
C VAL A 69 -7.01 -43.97 37.42
N GLN A 70 -8.10 -44.42 38.04
CA GLN A 70 -8.51 -45.83 38.06
C GLN A 70 -9.04 -46.30 36.69
N ASP A 71 -9.84 -45.48 36.02
CA ASP A 71 -10.47 -45.81 34.73
C ASP A 71 -9.44 -45.85 33.59
N PHE A 72 -8.38 -45.02 33.66
CA PHE A 72 -7.36 -44.89 32.62
C PHE A 72 -5.94 -45.14 33.17
N PRO A 73 -5.65 -46.36 33.67
CA PRO A 73 -4.37 -46.65 34.33
C PRO A 73 -3.21 -46.51 33.35
N GLY A 74 -2.16 -45.81 33.78
CA GLY A 74 -0.96 -45.54 32.96
C GLY A 74 -1.17 -44.51 31.83
N ARG A 75 -2.41 -44.08 31.58
CA ARG A 75 -2.77 -43.07 30.57
C ARG A 75 -3.14 -41.73 31.19
N PHE A 76 -3.80 -41.74 32.35
CA PHE A 76 -4.07 -40.53 33.13
C PHE A 76 -3.31 -40.57 34.45
N ARG A 77 -2.79 -39.41 34.86
CA ARG A 77 -2.15 -39.26 36.17
C ARG A 77 -2.36 -37.88 36.75
N VAL A 78 -2.33 -37.84 38.08
CA VAL A 78 -2.37 -36.61 38.86
C VAL A 78 -1.02 -36.41 39.52
N VAL A 79 -0.42 -35.24 39.32
CA VAL A 79 0.85 -34.85 39.93
C VAL A 79 0.59 -33.72 40.91
N GLU A 80 0.84 -33.98 42.18
CA GLU A 80 0.72 -32.95 43.21
C GLU A 80 2.06 -32.25 43.44
N VAL A 81 2.04 -30.92 43.36
CA VAL A 81 3.21 -30.07 43.62
C VAL A 81 3.02 -29.29 44.92
N THR A 82 4.12 -29.08 45.64
CA THR A 82 4.11 -28.22 46.84
C THR A 82 4.00 -26.74 46.45
N ARG A 83 3.58 -25.90 47.40
CA ARG A 83 3.50 -24.44 47.20
C ARG A 83 4.84 -23.85 46.80
N GLU A 84 5.92 -24.34 47.40
CA GLU A 84 7.28 -23.91 47.11
C GLU A 84 7.70 -24.25 45.68
N LEU A 85 7.42 -25.48 45.23
CA LEU A 85 7.74 -25.90 43.88
C LEU A 85 6.94 -25.12 42.84
N ALA A 86 5.65 -24.89 43.11
CA ALA A 86 4.78 -24.06 42.26
C ALA A 86 5.24 -22.58 42.23
N ALA A 87 5.80 -22.06 43.32
CA ALA A 87 6.39 -20.72 43.35
C ALA A 87 7.68 -20.65 42.52
N LYS A 88 8.58 -21.63 42.66
CA LYS A 88 9.80 -21.74 41.85
C LYS A 88 9.47 -21.86 40.35
N ALA A 89 8.48 -22.68 39.99
CA ALA A 89 8.04 -22.82 38.60
C ALA A 89 7.50 -21.50 38.03
N ARG A 90 6.69 -20.75 38.80
CA ARG A 90 6.22 -19.42 38.40
C ARG A 90 7.37 -18.44 38.20
N ASP A 91 8.36 -18.44 39.09
CA ASP A 91 9.51 -17.56 38.98
C ASP A 91 10.40 -17.89 37.76
N VAL A 92 10.60 -19.18 37.48
CA VAL A 92 11.28 -19.63 36.25
C VAL A 92 10.47 -19.22 35.00
N GLY A 93 9.15 -19.39 35.01
CA GLY A 93 8.27 -18.95 33.94
C GLY A 93 8.39 -17.44 33.67
N MET A 94 8.31 -16.61 34.71
CA MET A 94 8.50 -15.16 34.59
C MET A 94 9.89 -14.78 34.08
N ARG A 95 10.94 -15.50 34.51
CA ARG A 95 12.31 -15.27 34.01
C ARG A 95 12.45 -15.64 32.52
N LEU A 96 11.81 -16.73 32.08
CA LEU A 96 11.78 -17.12 30.67
C LEU A 96 10.95 -16.16 29.82
N GLU A 97 9.83 -15.64 30.33
CA GLU A 97 9.03 -14.60 29.66
C GLU A 97 9.80 -13.28 29.54
N ARG A 98 10.55 -12.87 30.56
CA ARG A 98 11.39 -11.66 30.52
C ARG A 98 12.58 -11.80 29.55
N GLY A 99 13.12 -13.01 29.39
CA GLY A 99 14.25 -13.28 28.48
C GLY A 99 13.83 -13.51 27.03
N ARG A 100 12.57 -13.85 26.77
CA ARG A 100 12.00 -13.75 25.43
C ARG A 100 11.63 -12.29 25.21
N HIS A 101 12.54 -11.54 24.58
CA HIS A 101 12.10 -10.51 23.64
C HIS A 101 11.07 -11.19 22.73
N GLN A 102 9.78 -11.07 23.07
CA GLN A 102 8.71 -11.32 22.14
C GLN A 102 9.13 -10.50 20.92
N MET A 103 9.48 -11.18 19.84
CA MET A 103 9.50 -10.58 18.52
C MET A 103 8.15 -9.89 18.45
N GLU A 104 8.13 -8.56 18.61
CA GLU A 104 6.90 -7.81 18.60
C GLU A 104 6.17 -8.28 17.35
N LEU A 105 5.01 -8.90 17.53
CA LEU A 105 4.12 -9.20 16.42
C LEU A 105 3.92 -7.84 15.75
N VAL A 106 4.62 -7.64 14.63
CA VAL A 106 4.72 -6.33 14.00
C VAL A 106 3.29 -5.86 13.80
N ASP A 107 2.93 -4.79 14.51
CA ASP A 107 1.56 -4.33 14.62
C ASP A 107 0.94 -4.26 13.23
N SER A 108 0.01 -5.18 12.95
CA SER A 108 -0.57 -5.36 11.62
C SER A 108 -1.25 -4.08 11.13
N GLY A 109 -1.67 -3.19 12.04
CA GLY A 109 -2.17 -1.86 11.73
C GLY A 109 -1.08 -0.94 11.18
N LYS A 110 0.12 -0.95 11.77
CA LYS A 110 1.28 -0.17 11.29
C LYS A 110 1.76 -0.64 9.93
N LEU A 111 1.84 -1.96 9.70
CA LEU A 111 2.22 -2.50 8.39
C LEU A 111 1.22 -2.13 7.28
N ARG A 112 -0.08 -2.25 7.55
CA ARG A 112 -1.12 -1.82 6.60
C ARG A 112 -1.07 -0.32 6.32
N ARG A 113 -0.75 0.51 7.33
CA ARG A 113 -0.60 1.96 7.14
C ARG A 113 0.60 2.29 6.26
N LEU A 114 1.74 1.64 6.49
CA LEU A 114 2.94 1.82 5.66
C LEU A 114 2.72 1.34 4.22
N GLN A 115 2.03 0.21 4.04
CA GLN A 115 1.68 -0.31 2.73
C GLN A 115 0.78 0.66 1.94
N ARG A 116 -0.26 1.22 2.58
CA ARG A 116 -1.13 2.24 1.94
C ARG A 116 -0.38 3.50 1.54
N ILE A 117 0.63 3.92 2.31
CA ILE A 117 1.46 5.09 1.96
C ILE A 117 2.31 4.79 0.72
N LYS A 118 2.91 3.59 0.67
CA LYS A 118 3.70 3.13 -0.46
C LYS A 118 2.87 3.04 -1.75
N GLU A 119 1.70 2.41 -1.68
CA GLU A 119 0.76 2.30 -2.81
C GLU A 119 0.30 3.67 -3.33
N ARG A 120 0.03 4.62 -2.43
CA ARG A 120 -0.32 5.99 -2.84
C ARG A 120 0.83 6.69 -3.55
N ARG A 121 2.07 6.50 -3.08
CA ARG A 121 3.26 7.09 -3.70
C ARG A 121 3.51 6.49 -5.08
N GLU A 122 3.40 5.18 -5.23
CA GLU A 122 3.56 4.48 -6.52
C GLU A 122 2.49 4.95 -7.51
N LYS A 123 1.23 5.05 -7.09
CA LYS A 123 0.14 5.54 -7.94
C LYS A 123 0.31 7.00 -8.38
N LEU A 124 0.92 7.84 -7.54
CA LEU A 124 1.26 9.22 -7.92
C LEU A 124 2.39 9.25 -8.96
N GLN A 125 3.44 8.45 -8.76
CA GLN A 125 4.55 8.34 -9.72
C GLN A 125 4.09 7.79 -11.06
N GLU A 126 3.19 6.79 -11.07
CA GLU A 126 2.61 6.25 -12.30
C GLU A 126 1.78 7.29 -13.05
N LYS A 127 0.99 8.11 -12.33
CA LYS A 127 0.25 9.23 -12.91
C LYS A 127 1.15 10.32 -13.50
N GLU A 128 2.28 10.61 -12.86
CA GLU A 128 3.27 11.54 -13.42
C GLU A 128 3.90 10.98 -14.69
N ARG A 129 4.34 9.71 -14.68
CA ARG A 129 4.92 9.06 -15.87
C ARG A 129 3.94 9.04 -17.05
N THR A 130 2.67 8.74 -16.81
CA THR A 130 1.64 8.74 -17.87
C THR A 130 1.35 10.15 -18.37
N ARG A 131 1.33 11.16 -17.50
CA ARG A 131 1.19 12.56 -17.91
C ARG A 131 2.38 13.05 -18.72
N ASP A 132 3.59 12.70 -18.33
CA ASP A 132 4.80 13.10 -19.05
C ASP A 132 4.91 12.39 -20.39
N ALA A 133 4.55 11.10 -20.46
CA ALA A 133 4.46 10.37 -21.74
C ALA A 133 3.42 11.00 -22.67
N ALA A 134 2.24 11.38 -22.16
CA ALA A 134 1.22 12.05 -22.95
C ALA A 134 1.70 13.43 -23.45
N ARG A 135 2.39 14.22 -22.61
CA ARG A 135 2.98 15.51 -23.00
C ARG A 135 4.02 15.34 -24.10
N GLN A 136 4.92 14.36 -23.95
CA GLN A 136 5.93 14.08 -24.97
C GLN A 136 5.31 13.61 -26.28
N ALA A 137 4.23 12.83 -26.25
CA ALA A 137 3.53 12.39 -27.45
C ALA A 137 2.90 13.58 -28.21
N VAL A 138 2.25 14.50 -27.49
CA VAL A 138 1.70 15.73 -28.07
C VAL A 138 2.81 16.60 -28.65
N GLU A 139 3.92 16.77 -27.93
CA GLU A 139 5.05 17.59 -28.40
C GLU A 139 5.71 16.99 -29.65
N ARG A 140 5.84 15.66 -29.74
CA ARG A 140 6.34 14.98 -30.95
C ARG A 140 5.40 15.17 -32.12
N ALA A 141 4.10 14.97 -31.92
CA ALA A 141 3.09 15.18 -32.97
C ALA A 141 3.09 16.63 -33.49
N ASP A 142 3.23 17.61 -32.60
CA ASP A 142 3.34 19.02 -32.98
C ASP A 142 4.63 19.33 -33.75
N ARG A 143 5.75 18.72 -33.37
CA ARG A 143 7.02 18.85 -34.11
C ARG A 143 6.91 18.25 -35.51
N GLU A 144 6.37 17.04 -35.63
CA GLU A 144 6.16 16.35 -36.92
C GLU A 144 5.21 17.14 -37.82
N ARG A 145 4.14 17.72 -37.25
CA ARG A 145 3.24 18.59 -38.01
C ARG A 145 3.95 19.84 -38.51
N ARG A 146 4.78 20.48 -37.69
CA ARG A 146 5.56 21.66 -38.10
C ARG A 146 6.57 21.36 -39.18
N THR A 147 7.24 20.20 -39.12
CA THR A 147 8.18 19.78 -40.17
C THR A 147 7.45 19.50 -41.47
N HIS A 148 6.31 18.79 -41.43
CA HIS A 148 5.51 18.54 -42.63
C HIS A 148 4.93 19.83 -43.24
N GLU A 149 4.47 20.78 -42.43
CA GLU A 149 4.00 22.08 -42.91
C GLU A 149 5.14 22.91 -43.52
N ALA A 150 6.35 22.87 -42.94
CA ALA A 150 7.52 23.54 -43.49
C ALA A 150 7.97 22.93 -44.84
N ASP A 151 8.06 21.61 -44.93
CA ASP A 151 8.41 20.89 -46.15
C ASP A 151 7.42 21.19 -47.28
N ARG A 152 6.12 21.19 -46.96
CA ARG A 152 5.08 21.54 -47.93
C ARG A 152 5.23 22.98 -48.41
N ARG A 153 5.46 23.93 -47.52
CA ARG A 153 5.69 25.35 -47.90
C ARG A 153 6.92 25.51 -48.78
N GLN A 154 7.97 24.76 -48.52
CA GLN A 154 9.20 24.79 -49.32
C GLN A 154 8.95 24.22 -50.73
N ARG A 155 8.24 23.09 -50.85
CA ARG A 155 7.85 22.52 -52.15
C ARG A 155 6.96 23.47 -52.94
N ASP A 156 5.93 24.03 -52.30
CA ASP A 156 5.03 24.99 -52.94
C ASP A 156 5.78 26.25 -53.42
N ALA A 157 6.80 26.72 -52.68
CA ALA A 157 7.65 27.84 -53.09
C ALA A 157 8.58 27.47 -54.27
N ALA A 158 9.18 26.28 -54.24
CA ALA A 158 10.02 25.79 -55.32
C ALA A 158 9.22 25.63 -56.64
N ASP A 159 8.00 25.09 -56.58
CA ASP A 159 7.12 24.96 -57.75
C ASP A 159 6.75 26.31 -58.36
N ARG A 160 6.48 27.31 -57.51
CA ARG A 160 6.22 28.68 -57.98
C ARG A 160 7.44 29.30 -58.66
N LEU A 161 8.64 29.15 -58.08
CA LEU A 161 9.87 29.63 -58.70
C LEU A 161 10.14 28.94 -60.03
N ALA A 162 9.90 27.63 -60.12
CA ALA A 162 10.04 26.89 -61.37
C ALA A 162 9.06 27.40 -62.45
N ALA A 163 7.83 27.71 -62.07
CA ALA A 163 6.84 28.30 -62.99
C ALA A 163 7.24 29.71 -63.45
N SER A 164 7.73 30.56 -62.53
CA SER A 164 8.27 31.89 -62.85
C SER A 164 9.48 31.82 -63.78
N ALA A 165 10.44 30.94 -63.51
CA ALA A 165 11.61 30.74 -64.36
C ALA A 165 11.23 30.29 -65.78
N ARG A 166 10.18 29.45 -65.93
CA ARG A 166 9.64 29.08 -67.26
C ARG A 166 9.05 30.29 -67.98
N ARG A 167 8.30 31.15 -67.28
CA ARG A 167 7.74 32.39 -67.85
C ARG A 167 8.83 33.38 -68.26
N GLU A 168 9.85 33.54 -67.42
CA GLU A 168 11.00 34.41 -67.70
C GLU A 168 11.77 33.94 -68.93
N ARG A 169 12.05 32.63 -69.05
CA ARG A 169 12.68 32.08 -70.27
C ARG A 169 11.84 32.33 -71.53
N ALA A 170 10.52 32.18 -71.43
CA ALA A 170 9.62 32.44 -72.55
C ALA A 170 9.54 33.94 -72.92
N ALA A 171 9.62 34.85 -71.95
CA ALA A 171 9.67 36.29 -72.18
C ALA A 171 11.02 36.73 -72.77
N ASN A 172 12.13 36.23 -72.23
CA ASN A 172 13.47 36.48 -72.75
C ASN A 172 13.61 35.97 -74.20
N ALA A 173 12.98 34.84 -74.55
CA ALA A 173 12.94 34.35 -75.94
C ALA A 173 12.19 35.30 -76.90
N ARG A 174 11.29 36.15 -76.38
CA ARG A 174 10.61 37.23 -77.11
C ARG A 174 11.33 38.58 -77.03
N GLY A 175 12.50 38.63 -76.38
CA GLY A 175 13.27 39.87 -76.18
C GLY A 175 12.77 40.75 -75.02
N GLU A 176 11.81 40.28 -74.22
CA GLU A 176 11.24 41.02 -73.10
C GLU A 176 11.96 40.66 -71.79
N ARG A 177 12.47 41.64 -71.03
CA ARG A 177 12.98 41.44 -69.68
C ARG A 177 11.87 41.68 -68.64
N LEU A 178 11.55 40.67 -67.85
CA LEU A 178 10.61 40.78 -66.74
C LEU A 178 11.38 41.13 -65.45
N PRO A 179 10.96 42.18 -64.70
CA PRO A 179 11.55 42.48 -63.40
C PRO A 179 11.12 41.44 -62.37
N MET A 180 12.05 41.02 -61.52
CA MET A 180 11.77 40.09 -60.42
C MET A 180 10.79 40.73 -59.43
N THR A 181 9.77 39.97 -59.05
CA THR A 181 8.74 40.41 -58.11
C THR A 181 9.18 40.19 -56.66
N GLY A 182 8.73 41.03 -55.72
CA GLY A 182 9.02 40.85 -54.29
C GLY A 182 8.52 39.52 -53.71
N ARG A 183 7.56 38.87 -54.37
CA ARG A 183 7.08 37.52 -54.01
C ARG A 183 8.06 36.43 -54.45
N GLU A 184 8.72 36.57 -55.60
CA GLU A 184 9.77 35.65 -56.04
C GLU A 184 11.01 35.76 -55.15
N VAL A 185 11.39 36.97 -54.73
CA VAL A 185 12.46 37.17 -53.73
C VAL A 185 12.14 36.43 -52.43
N ARG A 186 10.89 36.48 -51.96
CA ARG A 186 10.45 35.77 -50.76
C ARG A 186 10.47 34.24 -50.94
N ASP A 187 10.01 33.73 -52.07
CA ASP A 187 10.02 32.30 -52.36
C ASP A 187 11.47 31.78 -52.47
N ILE A 188 12.40 32.56 -53.03
CA ILE A 188 13.84 32.25 -53.03
C ILE A 188 14.36 32.14 -51.60
N LEU A 189 14.05 33.09 -50.73
CA LEU A 189 14.47 33.04 -49.33
C LEU A 189 13.94 31.80 -48.60
N VAL A 190 12.70 31.40 -48.86
CA VAL A 190 12.10 30.18 -48.25
C VAL A 190 12.82 28.90 -48.70
N VAL A 191 13.29 28.83 -49.94
CA VAL A 191 13.96 27.65 -50.50
C VAL A 191 15.44 27.62 -50.13
N THR A 192 16.14 28.75 -50.21
CA THR A 192 17.59 28.86 -50.00
C THR A 192 17.97 28.96 -48.53
N PHE A 193 17.12 29.59 -47.72
CA PHE A 193 17.31 29.70 -46.28
C PHE A 193 16.07 29.16 -45.56
N PRO A 194 15.94 27.83 -45.42
CA PRO A 194 14.88 27.26 -44.60
C PRO A 194 15.07 27.76 -43.18
N MET A 195 14.34 28.81 -42.81
CA MET A 195 14.42 29.39 -41.47
C MET A 195 14.12 28.29 -40.46
N PRO A 196 14.93 28.13 -39.39
CA PRO A 196 14.57 27.23 -38.31
C PRO A 196 13.17 27.61 -37.82
N PRO A 197 12.36 26.63 -37.35
CA PRO A 197 11.03 26.92 -36.84
C PRO A 197 11.20 27.97 -35.75
N VAL A 198 10.81 29.20 -36.04
CA VAL A 198 10.88 30.28 -35.07
C VAL A 198 10.05 29.79 -33.89
N PRO A 199 10.61 29.66 -32.67
CA PRO A 199 9.78 29.44 -31.52
C PRO A 199 8.77 30.58 -31.55
N ILE A 200 7.48 30.24 -31.55
CA ILE A 200 6.43 31.22 -31.28
C ILE A 200 6.91 31.90 -30.01
N SER A 201 7.36 33.16 -30.13
CA SER A 201 7.66 33.97 -28.95
C SER A 201 6.50 33.75 -28.00
N PRO A 202 6.74 33.41 -26.72
CA PRO A 202 5.66 33.16 -25.80
C PRO A 202 4.73 34.35 -25.95
N GLN A 203 3.50 34.10 -26.38
CA GLN A 203 2.50 35.14 -26.49
C GLN A 203 2.62 35.91 -25.19
N ARG A 204 3.01 37.18 -25.27
CA ARG A 204 3.02 38.07 -24.13
C ARG A 204 1.58 38.02 -23.65
N GLU A 205 1.32 37.23 -22.61
CA GLU A 205 -0.03 37.05 -22.08
C GLU A 205 -0.54 38.46 -21.86
N ARG A 206 -1.60 38.85 -22.57
CA ARG A 206 -2.32 40.06 -22.22
C ARG A 206 -2.71 39.87 -20.76
N PRO A 207 -2.41 40.82 -19.86
CA PRO A 207 -2.71 40.64 -18.45
C PRO A 207 -4.19 40.29 -18.32
N SER A 208 -4.44 39.06 -17.85
CA SER A 208 -5.78 38.57 -17.56
C SER A 208 -6.35 39.46 -16.47
N ALA A 209 -7.34 40.27 -16.82
CA ALA A 209 -8.18 40.97 -15.86
C ALA A 209 -9.07 39.93 -15.16
N GLY A 210 -8.50 39.15 -14.24
CA GLY A 210 -9.21 37.96 -13.76
C GLY A 210 -8.78 37.35 -12.42
N SER A 211 -7.85 37.92 -11.66
CA SER A 211 -7.44 37.34 -10.36
C SER A 211 -7.47 38.29 -9.16
N ALA A 212 -7.90 39.55 -9.34
CA ALA A 212 -7.96 40.52 -8.25
C ALA A 212 -9.29 40.52 -7.45
N SER A 213 -10.32 39.78 -7.88
CA SER A 213 -11.65 39.84 -7.21
C SER A 213 -11.87 38.78 -6.12
N LEU A 214 -11.18 37.63 -6.19
CA LEU A 214 -11.40 36.52 -5.25
C LEU A 214 -10.68 36.71 -3.90
N THR A 215 -9.58 37.46 -3.85
CA THR A 215 -8.90 37.81 -2.60
C THR A 215 -9.63 38.91 -1.83
N ARG A 216 -10.21 39.90 -2.52
CA ARG A 216 -11.02 40.97 -1.88
C ARG A 216 -12.38 40.49 -1.35
N ALA A 217 -12.97 39.46 -1.93
CA ALA A 217 -14.24 38.89 -1.46
C ALA A 217 -14.08 38.12 -0.13
N ARG A 218 -12.93 37.46 0.08
CA ARG A 218 -12.64 36.76 1.35
C ARG A 218 -12.32 37.70 2.50
N GLU A 219 -11.61 38.81 2.26
CA GLU A 219 -11.32 39.80 3.29
C GLU A 219 -12.55 40.58 3.80
N ARG A 220 -13.60 40.72 2.98
CA ARG A 220 -14.85 41.37 3.39
C ARG A 220 -15.72 40.47 4.27
N ALA A 221 -15.75 39.17 3.99
CA ALA A 221 -16.57 38.19 4.72
C ALA A 221 -16.06 37.90 6.14
N ASP A 222 -14.76 38.10 6.40
CA ASP A 222 -14.19 37.92 7.74
C ASP A 222 -14.34 39.17 8.64
N ARG A 223 -14.60 40.36 8.07
CA ARG A 223 -14.92 41.56 8.86
C ARG A 223 -16.36 41.64 9.33
N GLU A 224 -17.31 41.02 8.62
CA GLU A 224 -18.73 41.03 9.02
C GLU A 224 -19.07 40.03 10.13
N ARG A 225 -18.23 39.02 10.37
CA ARG A 225 -18.46 38.03 11.45
C ARG A 225 -17.88 38.42 12.82
N GLY A 226 -17.17 39.54 12.92
CA GLY A 226 -16.50 40.00 14.14
C GLY A 226 -17.27 41.00 15.01
N LEU A 227 -18.46 41.47 14.60
CA LEU A 227 -19.21 42.54 15.28
C LEU A 227 -20.52 42.06 15.91
N SER A 228 -20.54 40.86 16.48
CA SER A 228 -21.70 40.36 17.23
C SER A 228 -21.29 39.60 18.49
N ARG A 229 -20.62 40.30 19.41
CA ARG A 229 -20.58 39.96 20.84
C ARG A 229 -19.90 41.08 21.62
N GLU A 230 -20.66 42.13 21.92
CA GLU A 230 -20.53 42.92 23.16
C GLU A 230 -21.69 43.91 23.24
N ARG A 231 -22.77 43.49 23.89
CA ARG A 231 -23.57 44.21 24.89
C ARG A 231 -24.71 43.31 25.36
#